data_AF-R1GEK5-F1
#
_entry.id   AF-R1GEK5-F1
#
_cell.length_a   1.000
_cell.length_b   1.000
_cell.length_c   1.000
_cell.angle_alpha   90.00
_cell.angle_beta   90.00
_cell.angle_gamma   90.00
#
_symmetry.space_group_name_H-M   'P 1'
#
loop_
_entity.id
_entity.type
_entity.pdbx_description
1 polymer ?
#
loop_
_entity_poly.entity_id
_entity_poly.type
_entity_poly.pdbx_seq_one_letter_code
_entity_poly.pdbx_strand_id
1 'polypeptide(L)'
;MTTLNVNKERRPLFEQKARMPLFEQQKPIGSVAAPPVQLIAKHAPQQAPQPEVQHSGGLFGRLWTAMGSSTEPVAPQVPLHPLALRYNNLPKIAPWTKTHWDTLDRIYQRYKRHPEQFSPQDPPNKTLLAQKYQWQPGSSKTESVSYYTNVKMQNWNYTVKITSELLVCCAIFMQLLTLKDAAEYRRATGKDIVRGNFMQKDRTGDPITLRDVIARMFGVVGGEMIRADEKRGICVRRDLDQLKFSYPWVPGWWDEMGRYLHD
;
A
#
# COMPACT_ATOMS: atom_id res chain seq x y z
N MET A 1 -26.45 -54.34 -1.19
CA MET A 1 -26.89 -53.03 -1.71
C MET A 1 -27.37 -52.23 -0.52
N THR A 2 -26.53 -51.31 -0.03
CA THR A 2 -26.76 -50.60 1.24
C THR A 2 -26.89 -49.11 0.93
N THR A 3 -28.10 -48.57 0.99
CA THR A 3 -28.38 -47.16 0.69
C THR A 3 -28.20 -46.33 1.95
N LEU A 4 -27.16 -45.48 1.95
CA LEU A 4 -26.91 -44.46 2.97
C LEU A 4 -27.86 -43.28 2.77
N ASN A 5 -28.73 -43.07 3.76
CA ASN A 5 -29.63 -41.93 3.86
C ASN A 5 -28.90 -40.80 4.61
N VAL A 6 -28.59 -39.69 3.93
CA VAL A 6 -27.82 -38.57 4.51
C VAL A 6 -28.62 -37.27 4.42
N ASN A 7 -29.07 -36.83 5.60
CA ASN A 7 -29.27 -35.45 6.06
C ASN A 7 -29.84 -34.41 5.06
N LYS A 8 -31.18 -34.31 5.06
CA LYS A 8 -31.86 -33.02 4.86
C LYS A 8 -31.97 -32.34 6.22
N GLU A 9 -31.29 -31.21 6.37
CA GLU A 9 -31.67 -30.02 7.18
C GLU A 9 -30.41 -29.22 7.54
N ARG A 10 -29.96 -28.36 6.62
CA ARG A 10 -29.10 -27.23 6.97
C ARG A 10 -29.92 -25.95 6.84
N ARG A 11 -30.34 -25.42 7.98
CA ARG A 11 -30.89 -24.05 8.09
C ARG A 11 -29.74 -23.04 7.86
N PRO A 12 -29.97 -21.94 7.13
CA PRO A 12 -28.94 -20.92 6.92
C PRO A 12 -28.62 -20.17 8.22
N LEU A 13 -27.32 -19.99 8.50
CA LEU A 13 -26.79 -19.45 9.76
C LEU A 13 -26.91 -17.92 9.91
N PHE A 14 -27.57 -17.23 8.98
CA PHE A 14 -27.70 -15.78 9.00
C PHE A 14 -29.12 -15.36 8.63
N GLU A 15 -29.95 -15.23 9.66
CA GLU A 15 -31.20 -14.51 9.59
C GLU A 15 -30.86 -13.01 9.47
N GLN A 16 -30.87 -12.51 8.22
CA GLN A 16 -30.68 -11.09 7.94
C GLN A 16 -31.84 -10.29 8.53
N LYS A 17 -31.65 -9.73 9.73
CA LYS A 17 -32.50 -8.64 10.23
C LYS A 17 -32.45 -7.49 9.23
N ALA A 18 -33.57 -7.24 8.57
CA ALA A 18 -33.79 -6.07 7.73
C ALA A 18 -33.48 -4.79 8.54
N ARG A 19 -32.42 -4.09 8.15
CA ARG A 19 -32.15 -2.73 8.65
C ARG A 19 -33.03 -1.76 7.86
N MET A 20 -33.90 -1.07 8.57
CA MET A 20 -34.65 0.08 8.03
C MET A 20 -33.66 1.17 7.58
N PRO A 21 -33.97 1.90 6.48
CA PRO A 21 -33.16 3.02 6.03
C PRO A 21 -33.28 4.20 7.01
N LEU A 22 -32.19 4.48 7.74
CA LEU A 22 -32.02 5.63 8.63
C LEU A 22 -31.56 6.86 7.83
N PHE A 23 -32.39 7.35 6.90
CA PHE A 23 -32.20 8.66 6.29
C PHE A 23 -33.55 9.33 6.12
N GLU A 24 -33.99 9.92 7.23
CA GLU A 24 -35.05 10.91 7.26
C GLU A 24 -34.52 12.19 6.60
N GLN A 25 -35.16 12.60 5.50
CA GLN A 25 -34.82 13.80 4.75
C GLN A 25 -35.01 15.04 5.63
N GLN A 26 -33.91 15.66 6.07
CA GLN A 26 -33.96 16.96 6.71
C GLN A 26 -34.24 18.06 5.69
N LYS A 27 -35.33 18.77 5.98
CA LYS A 27 -35.86 19.98 5.32
C LYS A 27 -34.79 21.08 5.25
N PRO A 28 -34.68 21.86 4.16
CA PRO A 28 -33.72 22.97 4.07
C PRO A 28 -34.12 24.09 5.03
N ILE A 29 -33.22 24.42 5.96
CA ILE A 29 -33.31 25.58 6.86
C ILE A 29 -32.96 26.84 6.06
N GLY A 30 -33.77 27.88 6.28
CA GLY A 30 -33.78 29.12 5.54
C GLY A 30 -32.47 29.91 5.56
N SER A 31 -32.32 30.68 4.48
CA SER A 31 -31.33 31.71 4.25
C SER A 31 -31.27 32.70 5.41
N VAL A 32 -30.12 32.81 6.08
CA VAL A 32 -29.83 33.89 7.03
C VAL A 32 -28.98 34.93 6.30
N ALA A 33 -29.51 36.16 6.28
CA ALA A 33 -28.91 37.34 5.69
C ALA A 33 -27.57 37.70 6.35
N ALA A 34 -26.62 38.13 5.52
CA ALA A 34 -25.31 38.62 5.94
C ALA A 34 -25.39 40.08 6.44
N PRO A 35 -24.75 40.44 7.57
CA PRO A 35 -24.45 41.82 7.91
C PRO A 35 -23.14 42.32 7.26
N PRO A 36 -22.98 43.65 7.06
CA PRO A 36 -21.94 44.24 6.24
C PRO A 36 -20.60 44.47 6.97
N VAL A 37 -19.53 44.30 6.19
CA VAL A 37 -18.23 45.00 6.15
C VAL A 37 -17.79 45.81 7.38
N GLN A 38 -16.60 45.51 7.90
CA GLN A 38 -15.68 46.53 8.41
C GLN A 38 -14.26 46.32 7.86
N LEU A 39 -13.86 47.24 6.99
CA LEU A 39 -12.48 47.47 6.53
C LEU A 39 -11.72 48.19 7.65
N ILE A 40 -10.70 47.56 8.22
CA ILE A 40 -9.71 48.24 9.05
C ILE A 40 -8.40 48.27 8.29
N ALA A 41 -7.96 49.50 8.05
CA ALA A 41 -6.74 49.83 7.36
C ALA A 41 -5.53 49.81 8.33
N LYS A 42 -4.39 49.36 7.78
CA LYS A 42 -3.06 49.99 7.89
C LYS A 42 -2.49 50.19 9.30
N HIS A 43 -1.45 49.41 9.65
CA HIS A 43 -0.22 49.93 10.27
C HIS A 43 0.97 48.97 10.08
N ALA A 44 1.96 49.46 9.32
CA ALA A 44 3.40 49.26 9.52
C ALA A 44 3.97 50.69 9.67
N PRO A 45 5.17 50.95 10.25
CA PRO A 45 6.30 50.05 10.47
C PRO A 45 6.92 50.13 11.89
N GLN A 46 7.71 49.14 12.28
CA GLN A 46 8.79 49.40 13.24
C GLN A 46 9.98 48.48 13.02
N GLN A 47 11.12 49.14 12.94
CA GLN A 47 12.43 48.67 12.50
C GLN A 47 13.40 48.87 13.66
N ALA A 48 14.47 48.07 13.65
CA ALA A 48 15.71 48.11 14.45
C ALA A 48 15.79 47.12 15.64
N PRO A 49 17.00 46.68 16.04
CA PRO A 49 18.29 46.64 15.34
C PRO A 49 18.89 45.22 15.24
N GLN A 50 19.67 44.99 14.18
CA GLN A 50 20.63 43.88 14.08
C GLN A 50 21.82 44.13 15.03
N PRO A 51 22.33 43.10 15.71
CA PRO A 51 23.72 43.05 16.09
C PRO A 51 24.56 42.40 14.98
N GLU A 52 25.44 43.20 14.38
CA GLU A 52 26.62 42.72 13.68
C GLU A 52 27.49 41.90 14.64
N VAL A 53 27.83 40.69 14.22
CA VAL A 53 29.04 40.01 14.70
C VAL A 53 29.84 39.63 13.46
N GLN A 54 30.83 40.47 13.15
CA GLN A 54 32.00 40.06 12.40
C GLN A 54 32.70 38.93 13.18
N HIS A 55 33.16 37.88 12.49
CA HIS A 55 34.57 37.53 12.45
C HIS A 55 34.83 36.19 11.75
N SER A 56 35.85 36.24 10.89
CA SER A 56 36.82 35.20 10.53
C SER A 56 36.35 33.97 9.75
N GLY A 57 36.99 33.80 8.58
CA GLY A 57 36.95 32.58 7.81
C GLY A 57 37.41 31.34 8.58
N GLY A 58 36.91 30.20 8.13
CA GLY A 58 37.23 28.90 8.68
C GLY A 58 36.80 27.80 7.72
N LEU A 59 37.70 27.45 6.81
CA LEU A 59 37.75 26.14 6.16
C LEU A 59 37.97 25.05 7.22
N PHE A 60 37.01 24.69 8.08
CA PHE A 60 37.08 23.45 8.89
C PHE A 60 35.73 23.08 9.53
N GLY A 61 35.39 21.80 9.45
CA GLY A 61 34.39 21.12 10.29
C GLY A 61 33.04 20.92 9.59
N ARG A 62 32.66 19.72 9.16
CA ARG A 62 32.56 18.50 9.98
C ARG A 62 32.80 17.24 9.12
N LEU A 63 34.03 16.74 9.16
CA LEU A 63 34.32 15.32 8.94
C LEU A 63 33.89 14.58 10.21
N TRP A 64 32.80 13.82 10.15
CA TRP A 64 32.47 12.86 11.18
C TRP A 64 33.02 11.50 10.79
N THR A 65 34.10 11.13 11.49
CA THR A 65 34.60 9.77 11.65
C THR A 65 33.47 8.87 12.16
N ALA A 66 33.13 7.83 11.42
CA ALA A 66 32.48 6.64 11.96
C ALA A 66 33.42 5.46 11.74
N MET A 67 34.16 5.11 12.79
CA MET A 67 34.86 3.84 12.91
C MET A 67 33.83 2.74 13.21
N GLY A 68 33.95 1.59 12.54
CA GLY A 68 33.46 0.30 13.04
C GLY A 68 31.99 -0.03 12.74
N SER A 69 31.69 -0.47 11.53
CA SER A 69 30.61 -1.43 11.27
C SER A 69 31.05 -2.30 10.11
N SER A 70 30.99 -3.63 10.26
CA SER A 70 31.18 -4.59 9.18
C SER A 70 30.41 -4.12 7.96
N THR A 71 31.14 -3.73 6.91
CA THR A 71 30.55 -3.39 5.63
C THR A 71 30.17 -4.70 4.95
N GLU A 72 28.98 -5.19 5.27
CA GLU A 72 28.23 -5.95 4.28
C GLU A 72 28.14 -5.05 3.04
N PRO A 73 28.47 -5.55 1.83
CA PRO A 73 28.51 -4.72 0.64
C PRO A 73 27.12 -4.10 0.41
N VAL A 74 27.00 -2.81 0.72
CA VAL A 74 25.79 -2.03 0.48
C VAL A 74 25.63 -1.95 -1.03
N ALA A 75 24.77 -2.80 -1.58
CA ALA A 75 24.38 -2.74 -2.98
C ALA A 75 23.98 -1.29 -3.32
N PRO A 76 24.35 -0.77 -4.51
CA PRO A 76 24.04 0.60 -4.90
C PRO A 76 22.54 0.85 -4.72
N GLN A 77 22.20 1.65 -3.72
CA GLN A 77 20.81 1.94 -3.39
C GLN A 77 20.27 2.82 -4.50
N VAL A 78 19.30 2.30 -5.25
CA VAL A 78 18.57 3.09 -6.23
C VAL A 78 18.01 4.33 -5.52
N PRO A 79 18.18 5.53 -6.09
CA PRO A 79 17.65 6.74 -5.50
C PRO A 79 16.16 6.59 -5.16
N LEU A 80 15.77 7.12 -4.00
CA LEU A 80 14.39 7.09 -3.54
C LEU A 80 13.50 7.84 -4.55
N HIS A 81 12.40 7.21 -4.97
CA HIS A 81 11.51 7.78 -5.97
C HIS A 81 10.87 9.08 -5.45
N PRO A 82 10.70 10.14 -6.29
CA PRO A 82 10.12 11.40 -5.84
C PRO A 82 8.72 11.27 -5.22
N LEU A 83 7.93 10.29 -5.66
CA LEU A 83 6.62 10.00 -5.07
C LEU A 83 6.73 9.31 -3.70
N ALA A 84 7.78 8.52 -3.47
CA ALA A 84 7.99 7.81 -2.20
C ALA A 84 8.27 8.79 -1.05
N LEU A 85 8.94 9.92 -1.32
CA LEU A 85 9.23 10.98 -0.33
C LEU A 85 8.00 11.57 0.37
N ARG A 86 6.79 11.34 -0.17
CA ARG A 86 5.52 11.82 0.39
C ARG A 86 4.96 10.91 1.49
N TYR A 87 5.57 9.76 1.71
CA TYR A 87 5.09 8.74 2.63
C TYR A 87 6.15 8.46 3.70
N ASN A 88 5.69 7.97 4.85
CA ASN A 88 6.61 7.51 5.89
C ASN A 88 7.18 6.15 5.50
N ASN A 89 8.42 5.91 5.91
CA ASN A 89 9.02 4.58 5.87
C ASN A 89 8.20 3.60 6.74
N LEU A 90 8.20 2.34 6.33
CA LEU A 90 7.40 1.26 6.90
C LEU A 90 8.30 0.07 7.30
N PRO A 91 7.88 -0.75 8.28
CA PRO A 91 8.56 -2.01 8.58
C PRO A 91 8.60 -2.95 7.37
N LYS A 92 9.75 -3.57 7.13
CA LYS A 92 9.97 -4.50 6.03
C LYS A 92 9.63 -5.96 6.35
N ILE A 93 9.16 -6.23 7.57
CA ILE A 93 8.83 -7.57 8.06
C ILE A 93 7.34 -7.69 8.39
N ALA A 94 6.81 -8.90 8.24
CA ALA A 94 5.48 -9.28 8.65
C ALA A 94 5.32 -9.21 10.20
N PRO A 95 4.12 -8.95 10.73
CA PRO A 95 2.84 -8.91 10.02
C PRO A 95 2.57 -7.62 9.25
N TRP A 96 1.78 -7.72 8.19
CA TRP A 96 1.20 -6.56 7.51
C TRP A 96 0.30 -5.79 8.50
N THR A 97 0.40 -4.48 8.51
CA THR A 97 -0.39 -3.64 9.44
C THR A 97 -1.37 -2.77 8.68
N LYS A 98 -2.32 -2.15 9.40
CA LYS A 98 -3.26 -1.20 8.79
C LYS A 98 -2.50 -0.04 8.13
N THR A 99 -1.39 0.39 8.72
CA THR A 99 -0.51 1.44 8.15
C THR A 99 0.03 1.04 6.78
N HIS A 100 0.41 -0.23 6.59
CA HIS A 100 0.85 -0.74 5.28
C HIS A 100 -0.28 -0.66 4.25
N TRP A 101 -1.46 -1.17 4.61
CA TRP A 101 -2.65 -1.14 3.74
C TRP A 101 -3.07 0.29 3.37
N ASP A 102 -3.18 1.19 4.35
CA ASP A 102 -3.54 2.58 4.12
C ASP A 102 -2.53 3.28 3.21
N THR A 103 -1.24 2.97 3.35
CA THR A 103 -0.19 3.56 2.51
C THR A 103 -0.27 3.03 1.07
N LEU A 104 -0.47 1.72 0.90
CA LEU A 104 -0.63 1.09 -0.41
C LEU A 104 -1.87 1.64 -1.14
N ASP A 105 -3.01 1.74 -0.44
CA ASP A 105 -4.23 2.34 -0.98
C ASP A 105 -4.01 3.82 -1.34
N ARG A 106 -3.34 4.63 -0.50
CA ARG A 106 -3.04 6.02 -0.85
C ARG A 106 -2.18 6.17 -2.10
N ILE A 107 -1.22 5.27 -2.33
CA ILE A 107 -0.43 5.24 -3.57
C ILE A 107 -1.36 4.93 -4.75
N TYR A 108 -2.19 3.89 -4.64
CA TYR A 108 -3.14 3.51 -5.68
C TYR A 108 -4.17 4.59 -6.01
N GLN A 109 -4.78 5.22 -4.99
CA GLN A 109 -5.70 6.34 -5.18
C GLN A 109 -5.01 7.59 -5.75
N ARG A 110 -3.69 7.73 -5.58
CA ARG A 110 -2.92 8.78 -6.26
C ARG A 110 -2.74 8.43 -7.74
N TYR A 111 -2.39 7.19 -8.06
CA TYR A 111 -2.32 6.70 -9.44
C TYR A 111 -3.63 6.96 -10.19
N LYS A 112 -4.78 6.62 -9.60
CA LYS A 112 -6.08 6.88 -10.23
C LYS A 112 -6.35 8.35 -10.53
N ARG A 113 -5.83 9.28 -9.71
CA ARG A 113 -6.03 10.73 -9.87
C ARG A 113 -5.02 11.36 -10.83
N HIS A 114 -3.82 10.79 -10.90
CA HIS A 114 -2.67 11.32 -11.64
C HIS A 114 -1.93 10.18 -12.36
N PRO A 115 -2.58 9.50 -13.32
CA PRO A 115 -2.00 8.32 -13.97
C PRO A 115 -0.70 8.62 -14.70
N GLU A 116 -0.52 9.85 -15.19
CA GLU A 116 0.69 10.31 -15.86
C GLU A 116 1.94 10.20 -14.98
N GLN A 117 1.83 10.39 -13.66
CA GLN A 117 2.96 10.29 -12.72
C GLN A 117 3.47 8.86 -12.53
N PHE A 118 2.69 7.87 -12.97
CA PHE A 118 3.00 6.44 -12.85
C PHE A 118 3.26 5.81 -14.22
N SER A 119 3.48 6.64 -15.25
CA SER A 119 3.79 6.17 -16.59
C SER A 119 5.06 5.31 -16.58
N PRO A 120 5.04 4.09 -17.13
CA PRO A 120 6.21 3.22 -17.17
C PRO A 120 7.31 3.74 -18.11
N GLN A 121 7.01 4.74 -18.95
CA GLN A 121 7.95 5.38 -19.86
C GLN A 121 8.81 6.46 -19.19
N ASP A 122 8.36 6.98 -18.04
CA ASP A 122 9.11 7.99 -17.31
C ASP A 122 10.42 7.37 -16.79
N PRO A 123 11.57 8.05 -16.95
CA PRO A 123 12.85 7.53 -16.50
C PRO A 123 12.88 6.98 -15.07
N PRO A 124 12.34 7.69 -14.03
CA PRO A 124 12.38 7.17 -12.66
C PRO A 124 11.53 5.91 -12.49
N ASN A 125 10.37 5.82 -13.17
CA ASN A 125 9.50 4.65 -13.13
C ASN A 125 10.12 3.46 -13.87
N LYS A 126 10.79 3.72 -15.01
CA LYS A 126 11.52 2.69 -15.75
C LYS A 126 12.65 2.08 -14.92
N THR A 127 13.38 2.90 -14.16
CA THR A 127 14.41 2.41 -13.22
C THR A 127 13.80 1.54 -12.13
N LEU A 128 12.66 1.94 -11.54
CA LEU A 128 11.93 1.12 -10.56
C LEU A 128 11.53 -0.24 -11.15
N LEU A 129 10.99 -0.25 -12.37
CA LEU A 129 10.55 -1.47 -13.04
C LEU A 129 11.70 -2.44 -13.40
N ALA A 130 12.93 -1.93 -13.51
CA ALA A 130 14.13 -2.73 -13.74
C ALA A 130 14.74 -3.31 -12.45
N GLN A 131 14.33 -2.82 -11.28
CA GLN A 131 14.83 -3.33 -10.00
C GLN A 131 14.49 -4.79 -9.81
N LYS A 132 15.44 -5.55 -9.26
CA LYS A 132 15.27 -6.97 -8.96
C LYS A 132 14.95 -7.16 -7.49
N TYR A 133 13.93 -7.96 -7.22
CA TYR A 133 13.53 -8.36 -5.87
C TYR A 133 13.54 -9.87 -5.74
N GLN A 134 13.72 -10.36 -4.52
CA GLN A 134 13.55 -11.77 -4.20
C GLN A 134 12.11 -12.20 -4.50
N TRP A 135 11.98 -13.34 -5.16
CA TRP A 135 10.70 -13.91 -5.58
C TRP A 135 9.82 -14.34 -4.40
N GLN A 136 10.45 -15.02 -3.42
CA GLN A 136 9.83 -15.57 -2.22
C GLN A 136 10.85 -15.53 -1.07
N PRO A 137 10.40 -15.50 0.20
CA PRO A 137 11.29 -15.68 1.33
C PRO A 137 12.11 -16.97 1.17
N GLY A 138 13.43 -16.88 1.33
CA GLY A 138 14.35 -18.02 1.20
C GLY A 138 14.68 -18.46 -0.23
N SER A 139 14.08 -17.85 -1.26
CA SER A 139 14.43 -18.15 -2.66
C SER A 139 15.72 -17.41 -3.07
N SER A 140 16.62 -18.12 -3.75
CA SER A 140 17.78 -17.51 -4.43
C SER A 140 17.39 -16.78 -5.72
N LYS A 141 16.15 -16.99 -6.21
CA LYS A 141 15.66 -16.40 -7.46
C LYS A 141 15.30 -14.94 -7.24
N THR A 142 15.88 -14.07 -8.05
CA THR A 142 15.52 -12.66 -8.13
C THR A 142 14.99 -12.34 -9.51
N GLU A 143 13.91 -11.57 -9.57
CA GLU A 143 13.26 -11.17 -10.82
C GLU A 143 13.03 -9.66 -10.85
N SER A 144 13.04 -9.08 -12.04
CA SER A 144 12.72 -7.66 -12.18
C SER A 144 11.26 -7.40 -11.83
N VAL A 145 10.93 -6.20 -11.35
CA VAL A 145 9.52 -5.82 -11.12
C VAL A 145 8.69 -5.97 -12.40
N SER A 146 9.25 -5.57 -13.54
CA SER A 146 8.64 -5.70 -14.87
C SER A 146 8.32 -7.13 -15.27
N TYR A 147 8.97 -8.14 -14.69
CA TYR A 147 8.66 -9.55 -14.94
C TYR A 147 7.20 -9.88 -14.69
N TYR A 148 6.55 -9.23 -13.72
CA TYR A 148 5.15 -9.47 -13.35
C TYR A 148 4.14 -8.75 -14.24
N THR A 149 4.57 -8.11 -15.33
CA THR A 149 3.66 -7.38 -16.22
C THR A 149 2.71 -8.36 -16.90
N ASN A 150 1.43 -8.01 -16.98
CA ASN A 150 0.34 -8.81 -17.54
C ASN A 150 -0.04 -10.08 -16.76
N VAL A 151 0.52 -10.30 -15.57
CA VAL A 151 0.04 -11.34 -14.65
C VAL A 151 -1.43 -11.10 -14.33
N LYS A 152 -2.24 -12.14 -14.38
CA LYS A 152 -3.65 -12.07 -13.98
C LYS A 152 -3.80 -12.66 -12.60
N MET A 153 -4.49 -11.93 -11.73
CA MET A 153 -4.81 -12.37 -10.39
C MET A 153 -6.32 -12.55 -10.28
N GLN A 154 -6.75 -13.66 -9.69
CA GLN A 154 -8.16 -13.98 -9.51
C GLN A 154 -8.48 -14.32 -8.06
N ASN A 155 -9.56 -13.74 -7.52
CA ASN A 155 -10.18 -14.13 -6.25
C ASN A 155 -11.67 -13.80 -6.27
N TRP A 156 -12.53 -14.63 -5.68
CA TRP A 156 -13.99 -14.40 -5.63
C TRP A 156 -14.62 -14.03 -7.00
N ASN A 157 -14.16 -14.65 -8.09
CA ASN A 157 -14.50 -14.35 -9.49
C ASN A 157 -14.07 -12.97 -10.02
N TYR A 158 -13.40 -12.14 -9.23
CA TYR A 158 -12.77 -10.92 -9.71
C TYR A 158 -11.41 -11.24 -10.29
N THR A 159 -11.20 -10.88 -11.55
CA THR A 159 -9.89 -10.99 -12.21
C THR A 159 -9.32 -9.60 -12.43
N VAL A 160 -8.11 -9.36 -11.93
CA VAL A 160 -7.36 -8.12 -12.15
C VAL A 160 -6.11 -8.46 -12.93
N LYS A 161 -5.85 -7.71 -14.00
CA LYS A 161 -4.60 -7.78 -14.75
C LYS A 161 -3.61 -6.79 -14.14
N ILE A 162 -2.43 -7.28 -13.76
CA ILE A 162 -1.34 -6.44 -13.25
C ILE A 162 -0.71 -5.70 -14.43
N THR A 163 -0.89 -4.39 -14.46
CA THR A 163 -0.30 -3.50 -15.48
C THR A 163 1.03 -2.95 -14.98
N SER A 164 1.83 -2.36 -15.88
CA SER A 164 3.12 -1.77 -15.50
C SER A 164 2.95 -0.58 -14.55
N GLU A 165 1.88 0.19 -14.66
CA GLU A 165 1.55 1.31 -13.77
C GLU A 165 1.25 0.84 -12.34
N LEU A 166 0.52 -0.28 -12.21
CA LEU A 166 0.29 -0.92 -10.90
C LEU A 166 1.60 -1.46 -10.30
N LEU A 167 2.51 -1.96 -11.15
CA LEU A 167 3.83 -2.40 -10.71
C LEU A 167 4.72 -1.22 -10.26
N VAL A 168 4.62 -0.05 -10.89
CA VAL A 168 5.25 1.18 -10.38
C VAL A 168 4.74 1.51 -8.98
N CYS A 169 3.41 1.42 -8.76
CA CYS A 169 2.84 1.61 -7.42
C CYS A 169 3.43 0.62 -6.39
N CYS A 170 3.56 -0.65 -6.77
CA CYS A 170 4.15 -1.68 -5.92
C CYS A 170 5.63 -1.41 -5.63
N ALA A 171 6.41 -1.00 -6.65
CA ALA A 171 7.84 -0.69 -6.49
C ALA A 171 8.07 0.54 -5.61
N ILE A 172 7.25 1.59 -5.75
CA ILE A 172 7.27 2.74 -4.83
C ILE A 172 7.01 2.28 -3.40
N PHE A 173 6.02 1.40 -3.20
CA PHE A 173 5.75 0.83 -1.87
C PHE A 173 6.93 0.01 -1.33
N MET A 174 7.57 -0.81 -2.18
CA MET A 174 8.78 -1.56 -1.80
C MET A 174 9.91 -0.66 -1.33
N GLN A 175 10.08 0.54 -1.92
CA GLN A 175 11.07 1.51 -1.45
C GLN A 175 10.76 2.08 -0.06
N LEU A 176 9.50 2.03 0.40
CA LEU A 176 9.12 2.47 1.75
C LEU A 176 9.45 1.42 2.82
N LEU A 177 9.60 0.14 2.44
CA LEU A 177 9.88 -0.98 3.35
C LEU A 177 11.35 -1.00 3.78
N THR A 178 11.74 -0.02 4.58
CA THR A 178 13.13 0.19 5.01
C THR A 178 13.36 -0.10 6.49
N LEU A 179 12.34 0.04 7.32
CA LEU A 179 12.49 -0.11 8.77
C LEU A 179 12.51 -1.59 9.15
N LYS A 180 13.29 -1.94 10.17
CA LYS A 180 13.41 -3.32 10.65
C LYS A 180 12.10 -3.83 11.23
N ASP A 181 11.43 -3.04 12.06
CA ASP A 181 10.28 -3.47 12.84
C ASP A 181 9.36 -2.32 13.28
N ALA A 182 8.30 -2.67 14.01
CA ALA A 182 7.33 -1.73 14.58
C ALA A 182 7.94 -0.74 15.58
N ALA A 183 8.97 -1.15 16.34
CA ALA A 183 9.61 -0.29 17.33
C ALA A 183 10.45 0.79 16.64
N GLU A 184 11.13 0.43 15.54
CA GLU A 184 11.82 1.40 14.69
C GLU A 184 10.86 2.39 14.03
N TYR A 185 9.71 1.93 13.55
CA TYR A 185 8.65 2.82 13.07
C TYR A 185 8.22 3.84 14.11
N ARG A 186 8.02 3.42 15.36
CA ARG A 186 7.67 4.35 16.46
C ARG A 186 8.78 5.36 16.72
N ARG A 187 10.05 4.94 16.73
CA ARG A 187 11.20 5.85 16.90
C ARG A 187 11.30 6.87 15.76
N ALA A 188 11.10 6.43 14.52
CA ALA A 188 11.24 7.28 13.33
C ALA A 188 10.09 8.29 13.16
N THR A 189 8.86 7.90 13.52
CA THR A 189 7.66 8.70 13.23
C THR A 189 6.99 9.31 14.46
N GLY A 190 7.37 8.89 15.66
CA GLY A 190 6.69 9.23 16.92
C GLY A 190 5.29 8.60 17.06
N LYS A 191 4.89 7.70 16.16
CA LYS A 191 3.55 7.09 16.11
C LYS A 191 3.62 5.59 16.24
N ASP A 192 2.66 5.01 16.95
CA ASP A 192 2.51 3.55 16.98
C ASP A 192 2.03 3.01 15.64
N ILE A 193 2.52 1.82 15.28
CA ILE A 193 2.02 1.13 14.09
C ILE A 193 0.66 0.51 14.39
N VAL A 194 -0.33 0.80 13.56
CA VAL A 194 -1.69 0.33 13.80
C VAL A 194 -1.83 -1.08 13.26
N ARG A 195 -1.87 -2.07 14.15
CA ARG A 195 -2.21 -3.45 13.76
C ARG A 195 -3.68 -3.51 13.36
N GLY A 196 -3.98 -4.00 12.16
CA GLY A 196 -5.36 -4.21 11.73
C GLY A 196 -5.82 -5.63 12.03
N ASN A 197 -7.14 -5.84 12.06
CA ASN A 197 -7.74 -7.17 12.18
C ASN A 197 -7.83 -7.83 10.80
N PHE A 198 -6.69 -8.29 10.31
CA PHE A 198 -6.62 -9.02 9.05
C PHE A 198 -6.35 -10.49 9.36
N MET A 199 -7.02 -11.41 8.66
CA MET A 199 -6.65 -12.83 8.68
C MET A 199 -5.33 -13.02 7.95
N GLN A 200 -4.23 -12.66 8.60
CA GLN A 200 -2.89 -12.88 8.09
C GLN A 200 -2.41 -14.24 8.56
N LYS A 201 -2.04 -15.07 7.60
CA LYS A 201 -1.37 -16.34 7.84
C LYS A 201 0.16 -16.19 7.79
N ASP A 202 0.64 -15.01 7.38
CA ASP A 202 2.05 -14.65 7.28
C ASP A 202 2.74 -14.86 8.65
N ARG A 203 3.87 -15.56 8.65
CA ARG A 203 4.65 -15.79 9.87
C ARG A 203 5.28 -14.48 10.32
N THR A 204 5.18 -14.19 11.62
CA THR A 204 5.76 -12.97 12.19
C THR A 204 7.27 -12.97 12.00
N GLY A 205 7.82 -11.88 11.48
CA GLY A 205 9.25 -11.71 11.21
C GLY A 205 9.68 -11.97 9.77
N ASP A 206 8.83 -12.59 8.95
CA ASP A 206 9.18 -12.87 7.55
C ASP A 206 9.32 -11.57 6.74
N PRO A 207 10.28 -11.49 5.80
CA PRO A 207 10.43 -10.33 4.95
C PRO A 207 9.22 -10.17 4.03
N ILE A 208 8.71 -8.94 3.92
CA ILE A 208 7.65 -8.61 2.96
C ILE A 208 8.28 -8.58 1.56
N THR A 209 7.84 -9.48 0.69
CA THR A 209 8.35 -9.59 -0.68
C THR A 209 7.54 -8.77 -1.68
N LEU A 210 8.10 -8.55 -2.88
CA LEU A 210 7.37 -7.91 -3.98
C LEU A 210 6.09 -8.69 -4.33
N ARG A 211 6.14 -10.03 -4.29
CA ARG A 211 4.98 -10.88 -4.56
C ARG A 211 3.87 -10.63 -3.55
N ASP A 212 4.21 -10.47 -2.27
CA ASP A 212 3.24 -10.12 -1.23
C ASP A 212 2.61 -8.75 -1.49
N VAL A 213 3.41 -7.76 -1.87
CA VAL A 213 2.91 -6.41 -2.21
C VAL A 213 1.97 -6.45 -3.42
N ILE A 214 2.31 -7.20 -4.48
CA ILE A 214 1.43 -7.39 -5.65
C ILE A 214 0.11 -8.05 -5.22
N ALA A 215 0.18 -9.06 -4.35
CA ALA A 215 -1.01 -9.72 -3.82
C ALA A 215 -1.89 -8.80 -2.97
N ARG A 216 -1.28 -7.93 -2.15
CA ARG A 216 -2.03 -6.92 -1.39
C ARG A 216 -2.56 -5.81 -2.30
N MET A 217 -1.85 -5.43 -3.37
CA MET A 217 -2.34 -4.48 -4.37
C MET A 217 -3.59 -5.01 -5.07
N PHE A 218 -3.62 -6.30 -5.40
CA PHE A 218 -4.85 -6.94 -5.86
C PHE A 218 -5.99 -6.79 -4.85
N GLY A 219 -5.73 -6.96 -3.55
CA GLY A 219 -6.74 -6.73 -2.51
C GLY A 219 -7.27 -5.29 -2.49
N VAL A 220 -6.42 -4.30 -2.75
CA VAL A 220 -6.82 -2.88 -2.87
C VAL A 220 -7.72 -2.68 -4.09
N VAL A 221 -7.26 -3.10 -5.28
CA VAL A 221 -7.99 -2.93 -6.55
C VAL A 221 -9.29 -3.74 -6.56
N GLY A 222 -9.20 -5.04 -6.26
CA GLY A 222 -10.35 -5.95 -6.20
C GLY A 222 -11.35 -5.55 -5.13
N GLY A 223 -10.88 -5.05 -3.98
CA GLY A 223 -11.75 -4.51 -2.93
C GLY A 223 -12.58 -3.31 -3.41
N GLU A 224 -12.04 -2.48 -4.29
CA GLU A 224 -12.81 -1.38 -4.90
C GLU A 224 -13.90 -1.90 -5.85
N MET A 225 -13.57 -2.88 -6.70
CA MET A 225 -14.53 -3.52 -7.61
C MET A 225 -15.68 -4.17 -6.84
N ILE A 226 -15.35 -4.91 -5.78
CA ILE A 226 -16.32 -5.55 -4.88
C ILE A 226 -17.26 -4.52 -4.26
N ARG A 227 -16.73 -3.43 -3.68
CA ARG A 227 -17.56 -2.38 -3.07
C ARG A 227 -18.47 -1.71 -4.10
N ALA A 228 -18.00 -1.52 -5.33
CA ALA A 228 -18.80 -0.95 -6.42
C ALA A 228 -19.97 -1.87 -6.82
N ASP A 229 -19.74 -3.17 -6.89
CA ASP A 229 -20.76 -4.18 -7.20
C ASP A 229 -21.76 -4.37 -6.06
N GLU A 230 -21.30 -4.39 -4.81
CA GLU A 230 -22.18 -4.43 -3.64
C GLU A 230 -23.09 -3.20 -3.57
N LYS A 231 -22.57 -2.01 -3.91
CA LYS A 231 -23.37 -0.78 -4.01
C LYS A 231 -24.44 -0.89 -5.11
N ARG A 232 -24.22 -1.71 -6.14
CA ARG A 232 -25.20 -2.03 -7.20
C ARG A 232 -26.14 -3.18 -6.83
N GLY A 233 -26.02 -3.75 -5.64
CA GLY A 233 -26.83 -4.88 -5.18
C GLY A 233 -26.38 -6.25 -5.72
N ILE A 234 -25.18 -6.34 -6.30
CA ILE A 234 -24.62 -7.61 -6.77
C ILE A 234 -24.04 -8.37 -5.57
N CYS A 235 -24.48 -9.62 -5.39
CA CYS A 235 -23.99 -10.48 -4.32
C CYS A 235 -22.62 -11.08 -4.69
N VAL A 236 -21.59 -10.77 -3.90
CA VAL A 236 -20.24 -11.31 -4.11
C VAL A 236 -20.10 -12.71 -3.52
N ARG A 237 -19.69 -13.65 -4.38
CA ARG A 237 -19.40 -15.05 -4.04
C ARG A 237 -18.07 -15.19 -3.30
N ARG A 238 -18.13 -15.14 -1.97
CA ARG A 238 -16.97 -15.25 -1.06
C ARG A 238 -16.59 -16.69 -0.71
N ASP A 239 -17.29 -17.67 -1.24
CA ASP A 239 -17.02 -19.10 -1.07
C ASP A 239 -15.80 -19.59 -1.87
N LEU A 240 -15.28 -18.76 -2.78
CA LEU A 240 -14.14 -19.07 -3.65
C LEU A 240 -12.84 -18.43 -3.13
N ASP A 241 -12.35 -18.88 -1.97
CA ASP A 241 -11.22 -18.29 -1.23
C ASP A 241 -9.82 -18.59 -1.81
N GLN A 242 -9.73 -19.01 -3.07
CA GLN A 242 -8.44 -19.30 -3.71
C GLN A 242 -7.95 -18.09 -4.50
N LEU A 243 -6.97 -17.39 -3.94
CA LEU A 243 -6.19 -16.42 -4.69
C LEU A 243 -5.32 -17.16 -5.73
N LYS A 244 -5.59 -16.93 -7.01
CA LYS A 244 -4.91 -17.58 -8.13
C LYS A 244 -4.12 -16.57 -8.96
N PHE A 245 -2.96 -17.00 -9.45
CA PHE A 245 -2.11 -16.22 -10.36
C PHE A 245 -1.98 -16.96 -11.68
N SER A 246 -2.18 -16.26 -12.80
CA SER A 246 -1.87 -16.76 -14.14
C SER A 246 -0.79 -15.89 -14.75
N TYR A 247 0.31 -16.54 -15.12
CA TYR A 247 1.47 -15.88 -15.70
C TYR A 247 1.41 -15.96 -17.23
N PRO A 248 1.68 -14.87 -17.97
CA PRO A 248 1.59 -14.86 -19.43
C PRO A 248 2.60 -15.78 -20.10
N TRP A 249 3.73 -16.09 -19.45
CA TRP A 249 4.76 -17.01 -19.97
C TRP A 249 4.51 -18.48 -19.59
N VAL A 250 3.48 -18.79 -18.79
CA VAL A 250 3.04 -20.17 -18.49
C VAL A 250 1.53 -20.29 -18.75
N PRO A 251 1.09 -20.30 -20.02
CA PRO A 251 -0.33 -20.35 -20.34
C PRO A 251 -0.99 -21.61 -19.78
N GLY A 252 -2.21 -21.47 -19.26
CA GLY A 252 -3.02 -22.59 -18.75
C GLY A 252 -2.66 -23.06 -17.34
N TRP A 253 -1.57 -22.56 -16.74
CA TRP A 253 -1.23 -22.86 -15.35
C TRP A 253 -1.68 -21.72 -14.42
N TRP A 254 -2.40 -22.10 -13.36
CA TRP A 254 -2.76 -21.21 -12.26
C TRP A 254 -1.92 -21.59 -11.03
N ASP A 255 -1.10 -20.66 -10.56
CA ASP A 255 -0.38 -20.78 -9.30
C ASP A 255 -1.36 -20.46 -8.16
N GLU A 256 -1.62 -21.47 -7.34
CA GLU A 256 -2.41 -21.33 -6.14
C GLU A 256 -1.50 -20.84 -5.01
N MET A 257 -1.56 -19.55 -4.69
CA MET A 257 -0.83 -18.98 -3.53
C MET A 257 -1.10 -19.74 -2.23
N GLY A 258 -2.27 -20.38 -2.13
CA GLY A 258 -2.64 -21.19 -0.98
C GLY A 258 -1.57 -22.21 -0.61
N ARG A 259 -0.88 -22.85 -1.57
CA ARG A 259 0.15 -23.84 -1.22
C ARG A 259 1.43 -23.24 -0.63
N TYR A 260 1.78 -22.00 -0.99
CA TYR A 260 3.01 -21.33 -0.53
C TYR A 260 2.82 -20.42 0.69
N LEU A 261 1.58 -20.20 1.13
CA LEU A 261 1.27 -19.54 2.40
C LEU A 261 1.19 -20.54 3.58
N HIS A 262 1.45 -21.83 3.31
CA HIS A 262 1.12 -22.95 4.20
C HIS A 262 2.29 -23.88 4.53
N ASP A 263 3.46 -23.66 3.93
CA ASP A 263 4.69 -24.41 4.23
C ASP A 263 5.77 -23.47 4.81
#